data_AF-A0A8H6T660-F1
#
_entry.id   AF-A0A8H6T660-F1
#
_cell.length_a   1.000
_cell.length_b   1.000
_cell.length_c   1.000
_cell.angle_alpha   90.00
_cell.angle_beta   90.00
_cell.angle_gamma   90.00
#
_symmetry.space_group_name_H-M   'P 1'
#
loop_
_entity.id
_entity.type
_entity.pdbx_description
1 polymer ?
#
loop_
_entity_poly.entity_id
_entity_poly.type
_entity_poly.pdbx_seq_one_letter_code
_entity_poly.pdbx_strand_id
1 'polypeptide(L)'
;MTSLLPATIASRSLPATLLAFQHVLFPTFDSAAPQFLLRWDAVHFIHVARAGYVYEHEWAWFPAIPFLLSFSKFAPTIISIVVASDMTATMYALSLHHLQSPALARLATLLSLLPSSPATLFVAPYTELLYTYFSYKGMLSCAKSHYLLASLYFTAAAAFRANGFLLVGFLIWGIALQPLLERKKIYLSSVLVTCGALSALPFIPFVAHNYAAFSVFCKPDSGTPWCTHRVPLIYPYVQGQYWNVGLFRYWTLQQLPNILLGAPPLVALFLFSIQYMRSWMRFDASKHTSRPAGLAPHAIHALIMPRRYPLPTGQRPGCLLTIQGGDDGGSPGVCYGGLYRRSCGGVFLPPA
;
A
#
# COMPACT_ATOMS: atom_id res chain seq x y z
N MET A 1 8.59 9.05 25.51
CA MET A 1 8.40 9.87 24.28
C MET A 1 9.50 10.92 24.12
N THR A 2 9.91 11.63 25.18
CA THR A 2 10.96 12.66 25.14
C THR A 2 12.27 12.20 24.48
N SER A 3 12.71 10.96 24.70
CA SER A 3 13.92 10.40 24.08
C SER A 3 13.79 10.04 22.59
N LEU A 4 12.58 9.94 22.04
CA LEU A 4 12.34 9.54 20.64
C LEU A 4 12.02 10.73 19.73
N LEU A 5 11.72 11.89 20.30
CA LEU A 5 11.41 13.11 19.55
C LEU A 5 12.60 13.59 18.70
N PRO A 6 13.85 13.66 19.22
CA PRO A 6 14.99 14.06 18.41
C PRO A 6 15.23 13.11 17.22
N ALA A 7 15.11 11.80 17.44
CA ALA A 7 15.24 10.79 16.39
C ALA A 7 14.13 10.94 15.33
N THR A 8 12.91 11.23 15.76
CA THR A 8 11.77 11.48 14.86
C THR A 8 12.01 12.70 13.97
N ILE A 9 12.50 13.80 14.55
CA ILE A 9 12.83 15.02 13.80
C ILE A 9 13.98 14.74 12.83
N ALA A 10 15.07 14.13 13.32
CA ALA A 10 16.24 13.80 12.52
C ALA A 10 15.91 12.89 11.32
N SER A 11 15.05 11.88 11.53
CA SER A 11 14.63 10.94 10.47
C SER A 11 13.91 11.61 9.29
N ARG A 12 13.41 12.83 9.47
CA ARG A 12 12.71 13.60 8.43
C ARG A 12 13.53 14.77 7.91
N SER A 13 14.18 15.51 8.80
CA SER A 13 15.00 16.65 8.41
C SER A 13 16.20 16.20 7.57
N LEU A 14 16.86 15.10 7.93
CA LEU A 14 18.04 14.61 7.20
C LEU A 14 17.72 14.19 5.75
N PRO A 15 16.69 13.36 5.45
CA PRO A 15 16.33 13.09 4.07
C PRO A 15 15.86 14.33 3.31
N ALA A 16 15.12 15.24 3.95
CA ALA A 16 14.65 16.45 3.30
C ALA A 16 15.81 17.39 2.92
N THR A 17 16.79 17.59 3.82
CA THR A 17 17.98 18.40 3.52
C THR A 17 18.87 17.73 2.48
N LEU A 18 19.05 16.41 2.55
CA LEU A 18 19.83 15.67 1.56
C LEU A 18 19.18 15.74 0.17
N LEU A 19 17.86 15.61 0.07
CA LEU A 19 17.13 15.76 -1.19
C LEU A 19 17.20 17.19 -1.74
N ALA A 20 17.09 18.20 -0.88
CA ALA A 20 17.24 19.60 -1.28
C ALA A 20 18.66 19.88 -1.79
N PHE A 21 19.68 19.36 -1.11
CA PHE A 21 21.08 19.47 -1.53
C PHE A 21 21.35 18.74 -2.84
N GLN A 22 20.80 17.53 -3.00
CA GLN A 22 20.89 16.77 -4.25
C GLN A 22 20.26 17.52 -5.42
N HIS A 23 19.11 18.19 -5.21
CA HIS A 23 18.45 18.97 -6.25
C HIS A 23 19.28 20.17 -6.72
N VAL A 24 20.06 20.78 -5.82
CA VAL A 24 20.95 21.90 -6.15
C VAL A 24 22.21 21.42 -6.88
N LEU A 25 22.78 20.28 -6.47
CA LEU A 25 24.05 19.79 -6.99
C LEU A 25 23.95 18.96 -8.26
N PHE A 26 22.86 18.21 -8.44
CA PHE A 26 22.71 17.28 -9.54
C PHE A 26 21.50 17.67 -10.39
N PRO A 27 21.65 17.77 -11.73
CA PRO A 27 20.50 17.86 -12.60
C PRO A 27 19.60 16.63 -12.38
N THR A 28 18.29 16.84 -12.33
CA THR A 28 17.35 15.72 -12.18
C THR A 28 17.52 14.79 -13.37
N PHE A 29 17.92 13.54 -13.11
CA PHE A 29 18.10 12.51 -14.14
C PHE A 29 16.80 12.31 -14.97
N ASP A 30 15.65 12.56 -14.34
CA ASP A 30 14.37 12.77 -15.02
C ASP A 30 14.11 14.28 -15.18
N SER A 31 14.44 14.83 -16.34
CA SER A 31 14.05 16.19 -16.78
C SER A 31 12.54 16.33 -17.06
N ALA A 32 11.76 15.28 -16.82
CA ALA A 32 10.32 15.20 -17.01
C ALA A 32 9.48 15.85 -15.89
N ALA A 33 10.05 15.95 -14.69
CA ALA A 33 9.32 16.36 -13.50
C ALA A 33 9.90 17.69 -12.96
N PRO A 34 9.23 18.84 -13.17
CA PRO A 34 9.77 20.14 -12.81
C PRO A 34 9.86 20.42 -11.29
N GLN A 35 9.67 19.41 -10.42
CA GLN A 35 9.61 19.59 -8.97
C GLN A 35 10.28 18.41 -8.24
N PHE A 36 11.22 18.71 -7.34
CA PHE A 36 11.97 17.76 -6.51
C PHE A 36 11.10 16.83 -5.62
N LEU A 37 9.82 17.16 -5.43
CA LEU A 37 8.84 16.37 -4.67
C LEU A 37 8.02 15.40 -5.54
N LEU A 38 8.11 15.51 -6.86
CA LEU A 38 7.26 14.80 -7.80
C LEU A 38 7.89 13.44 -8.13
N ARG A 39 7.51 12.41 -7.37
CA ARG A 39 7.81 11.01 -7.70
C ARG A 39 6.81 10.48 -8.73
N TRP A 40 7.17 9.39 -9.42
CA TRP A 40 6.38 8.76 -10.49
C TRP A 40 4.87 8.65 -10.19
N ASP A 41 4.49 7.98 -9.11
CA ASP A 41 3.08 7.81 -8.69
C ASP A 41 2.42 9.15 -8.26
N ALA A 42 3.19 10.16 -7.82
CA ALA A 42 2.67 11.47 -7.45
C ALA A 42 2.15 12.28 -8.66
N VAL A 43 2.67 12.00 -9.86
CA VAL A 43 2.15 12.58 -11.11
C VAL A 43 0.69 12.18 -11.31
N HIS A 44 0.38 10.90 -11.11
CA HIS A 44 -0.99 10.38 -11.21
C HIS A 44 -1.89 10.96 -10.12
N PHE A 45 -1.43 11.05 -8.87
CA PHE A 45 -2.22 11.68 -7.80
C PHE A 45 -2.58 13.14 -8.10
N ILE A 46 -1.64 13.92 -8.64
CA ILE A 46 -1.87 15.33 -8.99
C ILE A 46 -2.77 15.46 -10.20
N HIS A 47 -2.62 14.60 -11.22
CA HIS A 47 -3.50 14.59 -12.38
C HIS A 47 -4.94 14.29 -11.96
N VAL A 48 -5.15 13.21 -11.18
CA VAL A 48 -6.48 12.84 -10.65
C VAL A 48 -7.05 13.93 -9.76
N ALA A 49 -6.24 14.62 -8.96
CA ALA A 49 -6.71 15.74 -8.12
C ALA A 49 -7.21 16.95 -8.94
N ARG A 50 -6.67 17.16 -10.15
CA ARG A 50 -6.99 18.31 -11.01
C ARG A 50 -8.10 18.03 -12.00
N ALA A 51 -8.06 16.86 -12.64
CA ALA A 51 -8.93 16.50 -13.77
C ALA A 51 -9.91 15.37 -13.43
N GLY A 52 -9.83 14.79 -12.23
CA GLY A 52 -10.52 13.55 -11.90
C GLY A 52 -9.88 12.35 -12.61
N TYR A 53 -10.55 11.20 -12.53
CA TYR A 53 -10.10 9.99 -13.22
C TYR A 53 -10.46 10.08 -14.71
N VAL A 54 -9.50 10.52 -15.53
CA VAL A 54 -9.68 10.63 -16.99
C VAL A 54 -9.28 9.33 -17.68
N TYR A 55 -8.15 8.75 -17.29
CA TYR A 55 -7.62 7.56 -17.95
C TYR A 55 -7.89 6.30 -17.15
N GLU A 56 -8.15 5.19 -17.86
CA GLU A 56 -8.43 3.89 -17.24
C GLU A 56 -7.28 3.41 -16.35
N HIS A 57 -6.02 3.63 -16.75
CA HIS A 57 -4.85 3.21 -15.98
C HIS A 57 -4.69 3.93 -14.62
N GLU A 58 -5.32 5.09 -14.44
CA GLU A 58 -5.25 5.88 -13.21
C GLU A 58 -6.06 5.29 -12.07
N TRP A 59 -7.00 4.40 -12.38
CA TRP A 59 -7.80 3.69 -11.37
C TRP A 59 -6.98 2.70 -10.52
N ALA A 60 -5.68 2.55 -10.78
CA ALA A 60 -4.73 1.94 -9.86
C ALA A 60 -4.52 2.76 -8.58
N TRP A 61 -4.72 4.08 -8.62
CA TRP A 61 -4.53 4.97 -7.48
C TRP A 61 -5.85 5.29 -6.80
N PHE A 62 -5.87 5.14 -5.49
CA PHE A 62 -7.07 5.36 -4.68
C PHE A 62 -7.31 6.86 -4.40
N PRO A 63 -8.56 7.28 -4.16
CA PRO A 63 -8.95 8.68 -4.20
C PRO A 63 -8.53 9.50 -2.98
N ALA A 64 -8.05 8.90 -1.88
CA ALA A 64 -7.77 9.65 -0.65
C ALA A 64 -6.65 10.70 -0.79
N ILE A 65 -5.52 10.38 -1.45
CA ILE A 65 -4.47 11.39 -1.71
C ILE A 65 -4.95 12.46 -2.70
N PRO A 66 -5.54 12.11 -3.87
CA PRO A 66 -6.13 13.09 -4.78
C PRO A 66 -7.13 14.03 -4.10
N PHE A 67 -7.98 13.50 -3.22
CA PHE A 67 -8.94 14.28 -2.43
C PHE A 67 -8.24 15.27 -1.49
N LEU A 68 -7.16 14.88 -0.81
CA LEU A 68 -6.38 15.83 0.00
C LEU A 68 -5.72 16.91 -0.86
N LEU A 69 -5.19 16.52 -2.02
CA LEU A 69 -4.55 17.44 -2.97
C LEU A 69 -5.54 18.43 -3.59
N SER A 70 -6.82 18.07 -3.75
CA SER A 70 -7.84 18.98 -4.30
C SER A 70 -8.18 20.13 -3.36
N PHE A 71 -8.00 19.97 -2.04
CA PHE A 71 -8.11 21.10 -1.10
C PHE A 71 -6.87 21.97 -1.10
N SER A 72 -5.69 21.36 -1.08
CA SER A 72 -4.42 22.07 -1.12
C SER A 72 -3.29 21.14 -1.55
N LYS A 73 -2.46 21.63 -2.48
CA LYS A 73 -1.21 20.98 -2.90
C LYS A 73 -0.24 20.68 -1.75
N PHE A 74 -0.35 21.40 -0.62
CA PHE A 74 0.48 21.19 0.57
C PHE A 74 -0.19 20.33 1.65
N ALA A 75 -1.49 20.02 1.53
CA ALA A 75 -2.22 19.30 2.58
C ALA A 75 -1.60 17.94 2.92
N PRO A 76 -1.26 17.05 1.97
CA PRO A 76 -0.63 15.77 2.29
C PRO A 76 0.68 15.92 3.06
N THR A 77 1.52 16.88 2.67
CA THR A 77 2.81 17.15 3.33
C THR A 77 2.62 17.70 4.74
N ILE A 78 1.69 18.64 4.95
CA ILE A 78 1.40 19.20 6.27
C ILE A 78 0.87 18.11 7.20
N ILE A 79 -0.12 17.32 6.74
CA ILE A 79 -0.66 16.20 7.51
C ILE A 79 0.46 15.22 7.85
N SER A 80 1.35 14.92 6.89
CA SER A 80 2.51 14.06 7.08
C SER A 80 3.45 14.52 8.18
N ILE A 81 3.64 15.84 8.37
CA ILE A 81 4.45 16.44 9.44
C ILE A 81 3.70 16.44 10.79
N VAL A 82 2.37 16.57 10.78
CA VAL A 82 1.56 16.59 12.00
C VAL A 82 1.40 15.19 12.60
N VAL A 83 1.04 14.19 11.79
CA VAL A 83 0.81 12.80 12.26
C VAL A 83 2.09 12.08 12.67
N ALA A 84 3.20 12.75 12.45
CA ALA A 84 4.52 12.21 12.32
C ALA A 84 5.11 11.80 13.68
N SER A 85 4.94 12.66 14.68
CA SER A 85 5.31 12.38 16.08
C SER A 85 4.39 11.34 16.70
N ASP A 86 3.09 11.42 16.37
CA ASP A 86 2.09 10.47 16.85
C ASP A 86 2.26 9.07 16.24
N MET A 87 2.73 8.97 14.99
CA MET A 87 3.13 7.71 14.36
C MET A 87 4.25 7.03 15.14
N THR A 88 5.32 7.76 15.47
CA THR A 88 6.43 7.22 16.28
C THR A 88 5.94 6.78 17.66
N ALA A 89 5.09 7.58 18.31
CA ALA A 89 4.51 7.25 19.60
C ALA A 89 3.66 5.98 19.55
N THR A 90 2.85 5.84 18.49
CA THR A 90 2.00 4.68 18.24
C THR A 90 2.84 3.43 18.00
N MET A 91 3.92 3.52 17.21
CA MET A 91 4.83 2.40 16.96
C MET A 91 5.54 1.95 18.25
N TYR A 92 5.96 2.90 19.09
CA TYR A 92 6.54 2.58 20.40
C TYR A 92 5.53 1.89 21.33
N ALA A 93 4.31 2.40 21.42
CA ALA A 93 3.26 1.81 22.24
C ALA A 93 2.88 0.40 21.78
N LEU A 94 2.78 0.19 20.46
CA LEU A 94 2.50 -1.12 19.85
C LEU A 94 3.64 -2.11 20.13
N SER A 95 4.88 -1.66 19.91
CA SER A 95 6.07 -2.50 20.16
C SER A 95 6.22 -2.84 21.64
N LEU A 96 5.93 -1.90 22.55
CA LEU A 96 5.94 -2.14 23.99
C LEU A 96 4.88 -3.16 24.40
N HIS A 97 3.68 -3.07 23.82
CA HIS A 97 2.60 -4.02 24.08
C HIS A 97 2.95 -5.45 23.66
N HIS A 98 3.61 -5.64 22.51
CA HIS A 98 3.93 -7.00 22.04
C HIS A 98 5.26 -7.55 22.57
N LEU A 99 6.29 -6.71 22.69
CA LEU A 99 7.63 -7.14 23.08
C LEU A 99 7.83 -7.15 24.60
N GLN A 100 6.97 -6.47 25.36
CA GLN A 100 7.02 -6.40 26.82
C GLN A 100 8.38 -5.94 27.39
N SER A 101 9.19 -5.26 26.56
CA SER A 101 10.52 -4.78 26.90
C SER A 101 10.70 -3.35 26.37
N PRO A 102 10.93 -2.35 27.25
CA PRO A 102 11.17 -0.97 26.83
C PRO A 102 12.41 -0.80 25.95
N ALA A 103 13.42 -1.67 26.09
CA ALA A 103 14.62 -1.63 25.27
C ALA A 103 14.33 -2.11 23.85
N LEU A 104 13.65 -3.25 23.71
CA LEU A 104 13.27 -3.79 22.41
C LEU A 104 12.24 -2.90 21.70
N ALA A 105 11.28 -2.35 22.44
CA ALA A 105 10.30 -1.42 21.89
C ALA A 105 10.95 -0.14 21.33
N ARG A 106 11.95 0.41 22.04
CA ARG A 106 12.75 1.53 21.55
C ARG A 106 13.51 1.17 20.29
N LEU A 107 14.18 0.02 20.28
CA LEU A 107 14.94 -0.45 19.11
C LEU A 107 14.03 -0.62 17.89
N ALA A 108 12.90 -1.32 18.03
CA ALA A 108 11.92 -1.50 16.95
C ALA A 108 11.40 -0.16 16.41
N THR A 109 11.14 0.79 17.30
CA THR A 109 10.69 2.14 16.92
C THR A 109 11.78 2.90 16.16
N LEU A 110 13.03 2.88 16.63
CA LEU A 110 14.15 3.55 15.97
C LEU A 110 14.40 2.95 14.57
N LEU A 111 14.34 1.62 14.44
CA LEU A 111 14.45 0.95 13.14
C LEU A 111 13.31 1.32 12.20
N SER A 112 12.08 1.53 12.70
CA SER A 112 10.94 1.97 11.89
C SER A 112 11.11 3.39 11.30
N LEU A 113 11.98 4.21 11.89
CA LEU A 113 12.33 5.54 11.40
C LEU A 113 13.38 5.50 10.27
N LEU A 114 13.90 4.33 9.92
CA LEU A 114 14.88 4.11 8.85
C LEU A 114 14.26 3.31 7.69
N PRO A 115 13.28 3.87 6.96
CA PRO A 115 12.65 3.17 5.86
C PRO A 115 13.60 3.00 4.66
N SER A 116 13.36 1.98 3.84
CA SER A 116 14.12 1.73 2.61
C SER A 116 13.97 2.85 1.57
N SER A 117 12.89 3.62 1.63
CA SER A 117 12.71 4.85 0.84
C SER A 117 12.21 6.01 1.72
N PRO A 118 13.13 6.77 2.35
CA PRO A 118 12.77 7.91 3.20
C PRO A 118 12.06 9.03 2.43
N ALA A 119 12.41 9.23 1.16
CA ALA A 119 11.77 10.21 0.30
C ALA A 119 10.27 9.89 0.08
N THR A 120 9.96 8.63 -0.20
CA THR A 120 8.59 8.15 -0.41
C THR A 120 7.77 8.18 0.88
N LEU A 121 8.39 7.82 2.01
CA LEU A 121 7.67 7.74 3.27
C LEU A 121 7.51 9.09 3.98
N PHE A 122 8.46 10.03 3.86
CA PHE A 122 8.45 11.24 4.71
C PHE A 122 8.33 12.56 3.96
N VAL A 123 8.58 12.58 2.65
CA VAL A 123 8.75 13.84 1.91
C VAL A 123 7.71 13.99 0.79
N ALA A 124 7.49 12.93 -0.01
CA ALA A 124 6.56 12.97 -1.12
C ALA A 124 5.08 12.92 -0.66
N PRO A 125 4.15 13.59 -1.38
CA PRO A 125 2.71 13.45 -1.14
C PRO A 125 2.23 12.06 -1.59
N TYR A 126 2.43 11.08 -0.71
CA TYR A 126 2.33 9.67 -1.05
C TYR A 126 1.44 8.89 -0.10
N THR A 127 0.94 7.74 -0.53
CA THR A 127 -0.03 6.96 0.27
C THR A 127 0.60 6.30 1.50
N GLU A 128 1.90 6.01 1.44
CA GLU A 128 2.59 5.06 2.29
C GLU A 128 2.61 5.52 3.74
N LEU A 129 2.82 6.82 3.98
CA LEU A 129 2.88 7.36 5.33
C LEU A 129 1.52 7.27 6.02
N LEU A 130 0.48 7.80 5.38
CA LEU A 130 -0.87 7.83 5.95
C LEU A 130 -1.43 6.42 6.09
N TYR A 131 -1.19 5.56 5.08
CA TYR A 131 -1.49 4.14 5.17
C TYR A 131 -0.82 3.48 6.37
N THR A 132 0.49 3.69 6.57
CA THR A 132 1.25 3.10 7.68
C THR A 132 0.76 3.64 9.02
N TYR A 133 0.54 4.95 9.12
CA TYR A 133 0.03 5.61 10.31
C TYR A 133 -1.31 5.03 10.77
N PHE A 134 -2.29 4.97 9.88
CA PHE A 134 -3.61 4.41 10.19
C PHE A 134 -3.55 2.90 10.45
N SER A 135 -2.68 2.17 9.75
CA SER A 135 -2.45 0.75 10.03
C SER A 135 -1.91 0.52 11.46
N TYR A 136 -0.93 1.33 11.90
CA TYR A 136 -0.35 1.24 13.24
C TYR A 136 -1.37 1.61 14.33
N LYS A 137 -2.16 2.67 14.11
CA LYS A 137 -3.26 3.04 15.01
C LYS A 137 -4.29 1.92 15.12
N GLY A 138 -4.69 1.34 13.99
CA GLY A 138 -5.63 0.22 13.98
C GLY A 138 -5.10 -1.00 14.71
N MET A 139 -3.84 -1.39 14.47
CA MET A 139 -3.20 -2.51 15.17
C MET A 139 -3.08 -2.25 16.69
N LEU A 140 -2.74 -1.04 17.11
CA LEU A 140 -2.70 -0.66 18.53
C LEU A 140 -4.10 -0.71 19.18
N SER A 141 -5.13 -0.24 18.48
CA SER A 141 -6.52 -0.32 18.94
C SER A 141 -7.00 -1.78 19.03
N CYS A 142 -6.64 -2.64 18.07
CA CYS A 142 -6.87 -4.08 18.14
C CYS A 142 -6.20 -4.72 19.36
N ALA A 143 -4.92 -4.39 19.60
CA ALA A 143 -4.17 -4.88 20.75
C ALA A 143 -4.80 -4.46 22.10
N LYS A 144 -5.44 -3.28 22.13
CA LYS A 144 -6.22 -2.78 23.28
C LYS A 144 -7.68 -3.25 23.31
N SER A 145 -8.09 -4.17 22.43
CA SER A 145 -9.49 -4.65 22.30
C SER A 145 -10.52 -3.57 21.95
N HIS A 146 -10.09 -2.42 21.42
CA HIS A 146 -10.98 -1.35 20.92
C HIS A 146 -11.29 -1.57 19.44
N TYR A 147 -12.06 -2.62 19.13
CA TYR A 147 -12.25 -3.10 17.76
C TYR A 147 -12.99 -2.15 16.82
N LEU A 148 -13.97 -1.38 17.32
CA LEU A 148 -14.66 -0.37 16.51
C LEU A 148 -13.67 0.70 16.02
N LEU A 149 -12.88 1.26 16.95
CA LEU A 149 -11.86 2.25 16.62
C LEU A 149 -10.79 1.67 15.68
N ALA A 150 -10.38 0.41 15.92
CA ALA A 150 -9.45 -0.28 15.02
C ALA A 150 -10.00 -0.39 13.61
N SER A 151 -11.27 -0.76 13.48
CA SER A 151 -11.97 -0.87 12.20
C SER A 151 -12.06 0.46 11.46
N LEU A 152 -12.34 1.56 12.17
CA LEU A 152 -12.35 2.90 11.59
C LEU A 152 -10.96 3.30 11.07
N TYR A 153 -9.89 3.04 11.84
CA TYR A 153 -8.53 3.27 11.38
C TYR A 153 -8.15 2.41 10.18
N PHE A 154 -8.51 1.12 10.16
CA PHE A 154 -8.27 0.27 8.99
C PHE A 154 -9.07 0.71 7.76
N THR A 155 -10.28 1.24 7.95
CA THR A 155 -11.07 1.85 6.87
C THR A 155 -10.38 3.08 6.30
N ALA A 156 -9.86 3.96 7.17
CA ALA A 156 -9.06 5.10 6.74
C ALA A 156 -7.81 4.65 5.98
N ALA A 157 -7.09 3.62 6.45
CA ALA A 157 -5.95 3.06 5.74
C ALA A 157 -6.34 2.51 4.34
N ALA A 158 -7.44 1.77 4.23
CA ALA A 158 -7.94 1.21 2.98
C ALA A 158 -8.36 2.27 1.96
N ALA A 159 -8.68 3.50 2.39
CA ALA A 159 -8.94 4.60 1.48
C ALA A 159 -7.67 5.10 0.75
N PHE A 160 -6.48 4.86 1.31
CA PHE A 160 -5.21 5.22 0.66
C PHE A 160 -4.69 4.14 -0.29
N ARG A 161 -4.97 2.86 0.00
CA ARG A 161 -4.43 1.74 -0.78
C ARG A 161 -5.41 0.57 -0.81
N ALA A 162 -5.52 -0.08 -1.97
CA ALA A 162 -6.29 -1.30 -2.15
C ALA A 162 -5.93 -2.39 -1.13
N ASN A 163 -4.65 -2.55 -0.79
CA ASN A 163 -4.21 -3.59 0.16
C ASN A 163 -4.70 -3.38 1.60
N GLY A 164 -5.30 -2.24 1.93
CA GLY A 164 -5.78 -1.96 3.28
C GLY A 164 -6.90 -2.88 3.76
N PHE A 165 -7.68 -3.49 2.86
CA PHE A 165 -8.68 -4.49 3.27
C PHE A 165 -8.01 -5.72 3.95
N LEU A 166 -6.74 -6.03 3.65
CA LEU A 166 -6.02 -7.15 4.28
C LEU A 166 -5.77 -6.94 5.78
N LEU A 167 -5.92 -5.70 6.29
CA LEU A 167 -5.82 -5.38 7.71
C LEU A 167 -6.97 -5.98 8.52
N VAL A 168 -8.06 -6.42 7.86
CA VAL A 168 -9.16 -7.16 8.47
C VAL A 168 -8.69 -8.41 9.22
N GLY A 169 -7.56 -9.00 8.81
CA GLY A 169 -6.97 -10.15 9.50
C GLY A 169 -6.68 -9.87 10.98
N PHE A 170 -6.35 -8.64 11.36
CA PHE A 170 -6.15 -8.25 12.76
C PHE A 170 -7.45 -8.22 13.56
N LEU A 171 -8.57 -7.83 12.94
CA LEU A 171 -9.90 -7.87 13.56
C LEU A 171 -10.35 -9.31 13.77
N ILE A 172 -10.24 -10.14 12.73
CA ILE A 172 -10.59 -11.57 12.80
C ILE A 172 -9.73 -12.26 13.87
N TRP A 173 -8.44 -11.94 13.92
CA TRP A 173 -7.55 -12.47 14.94
C TRP A 173 -8.02 -12.13 16.35
N GLY A 174 -8.26 -10.84 16.64
CA GLY A 174 -8.62 -10.39 17.98
C GLY A 174 -10.02 -10.82 18.44
N ILE A 175 -11.01 -10.81 17.54
CA ILE A 175 -12.42 -11.08 17.89
C ILE A 175 -12.73 -12.57 17.90
N ALA A 176 -12.19 -13.35 16.94
CA ALA A 176 -12.55 -14.75 16.76
C ALA A 176 -11.42 -15.70 17.17
N LEU A 177 -10.22 -15.55 16.61
CA LEU A 177 -9.16 -16.56 16.78
C LEU A 177 -8.54 -16.54 18.18
N GLN A 178 -8.22 -15.36 18.72
CA GLN A 178 -7.57 -15.25 20.03
C GLN A 178 -8.47 -15.81 21.16
N PRO A 179 -9.75 -15.43 21.29
CA PRO A 179 -10.62 -16.00 22.32
C PRO A 179 -10.79 -17.52 22.16
N LEU A 180 -10.85 -18.02 20.93
CA LEU A 180 -10.98 -19.45 20.64
C LEU A 180 -9.73 -20.22 21.11
N LEU A 181 -8.55 -19.67 20.85
CA LEU A 181 -7.27 -20.23 21.29
C LEU A 181 -7.11 -20.18 22.82
N GLU A 182 -7.64 -19.15 23.46
CA GLU A 182 -7.68 -19.01 24.93
C GLU A 182 -8.80 -19.85 25.59
N ARG A 183 -9.55 -20.64 24.81
CA ARG A 183 -10.69 -21.46 25.26
C ARG A 183 -11.73 -20.68 26.08
N LYS A 184 -11.88 -19.38 25.78
CA LYS A 184 -12.93 -18.56 26.40
C LYS A 184 -14.30 -19.01 25.90
N LYS A 185 -15.34 -18.85 26.71
CA LYS A 185 -16.73 -19.09 26.26
C LYS A 185 -17.10 -18.00 25.25
N ILE A 186 -17.43 -18.42 24.04
CA ILE A 186 -17.74 -17.52 22.93
C ILE A 186 -19.14 -17.88 22.40
N TYR A 187 -19.97 -16.86 22.22
CA TYR A 187 -21.23 -17.01 21.50
C TYR A 187 -20.97 -16.85 20.00
N LEU A 188 -21.05 -17.96 19.26
CA LEU A 188 -20.70 -18.00 17.83
C LEU A 188 -21.47 -16.95 17.01
N SER A 189 -22.78 -16.80 17.25
CA SER A 189 -23.61 -15.80 16.57
C SER A 189 -23.12 -14.38 16.80
N SER A 190 -22.83 -14.02 18.06
CA SER A 190 -22.31 -12.68 18.39
C SER A 190 -20.95 -12.43 17.75
N VAL A 191 -20.04 -13.40 17.77
CA VAL A 191 -18.73 -13.24 17.11
C VAL A 191 -18.87 -13.11 15.61
N LEU A 192 -19.72 -13.91 14.96
CA LEU A 192 -19.94 -13.79 13.52
C LEU A 192 -20.53 -12.43 13.14
N VAL A 193 -21.52 -11.94 13.90
CA VAL A 193 -22.14 -10.63 13.67
C VAL A 193 -21.14 -9.49 13.89
N THR A 194 -20.46 -9.47 15.04
CA THR A 194 -19.49 -8.41 15.36
C THR A 194 -18.28 -8.45 14.43
N CYS A 195 -17.71 -9.64 14.19
CA CYS A 195 -16.59 -9.80 13.28
C CYS A 195 -17.00 -9.42 11.86
N GLY A 196 -18.16 -9.85 11.37
CA GLY A 196 -18.67 -9.51 10.05
C GLY A 196 -18.91 -8.02 9.87
N ALA A 197 -19.62 -7.39 10.81
CA ALA A 197 -19.94 -5.96 10.74
C ALA A 197 -18.69 -5.07 10.78
N LEU A 198 -17.76 -5.33 11.71
CA LEU A 198 -16.52 -4.56 11.79
C LEU A 198 -15.60 -4.87 10.59
N SER A 199 -15.50 -6.13 10.19
CA SER A 199 -14.70 -6.51 9.03
C SER A 199 -15.20 -5.93 7.72
N ALA A 200 -16.48 -5.60 7.60
CA ALA A 200 -17.04 -4.99 6.40
C ALA A 200 -16.53 -3.55 6.17
N LEU A 201 -16.25 -2.78 7.23
CA LEU A 201 -15.89 -1.37 7.09
C LEU A 201 -14.58 -1.17 6.27
N PRO A 202 -13.47 -1.91 6.52
CA PRO A 202 -12.27 -1.77 5.70
C PRO A 202 -12.43 -2.17 4.22
N PHE A 203 -13.49 -2.91 3.85
CA PHE A 203 -13.77 -3.21 2.44
C PHE A 203 -14.49 -2.06 1.72
N ILE A 204 -15.14 -1.14 2.44
CA ILE A 204 -15.94 -0.05 1.85
C ILE A 204 -15.13 0.76 0.83
N PRO A 205 -13.91 1.26 1.10
CA PRO A 205 -13.18 2.05 0.13
C PRO A 205 -12.84 1.28 -1.15
N PHE A 206 -12.49 -0.01 -1.02
CA PHE A 206 -12.19 -0.86 -2.17
C PHE A 206 -13.43 -1.12 -3.03
N VAL A 207 -14.56 -1.44 -2.40
CA VAL A 207 -15.83 -1.68 -3.09
C VAL A 207 -16.33 -0.39 -3.75
N ALA A 208 -16.32 0.73 -3.04
CA ALA A 208 -16.75 2.03 -3.56
C ALA A 208 -15.89 2.46 -4.76
N HIS A 209 -14.58 2.29 -4.70
CA HIS A 209 -13.67 2.62 -5.80
C HIS A 209 -13.95 1.78 -7.06
N ASN A 210 -14.11 0.46 -6.91
CA ASN A 210 -14.42 -0.40 -8.05
C ASN A 210 -15.84 -0.16 -8.60
N TYR A 211 -16.81 0.13 -7.73
CA TYR A 211 -18.18 0.45 -8.15
C TYR A 211 -18.26 1.77 -8.92
N ALA A 212 -17.57 2.81 -8.45
CA ALA A 212 -17.48 4.09 -9.15
C ALA A 212 -16.91 3.90 -10.56
N ALA A 213 -15.86 3.09 -10.71
CA ALA A 213 -15.30 2.75 -12.01
C ALA A 213 -16.29 2.02 -12.91
N PHE A 214 -16.97 1.02 -12.35
CA PHE A 214 -17.97 0.23 -13.06
C PHE A 214 -19.08 1.13 -13.63
N SER A 215 -19.58 2.08 -12.85
CA SER A 215 -20.61 3.02 -13.32
C SER A 215 -20.16 3.96 -14.45
N VAL A 216 -18.85 4.22 -14.56
CA VAL A 216 -18.27 5.09 -15.58
C VAL A 216 -18.02 4.30 -16.87
N PHE A 217 -17.40 3.12 -16.77
CA PHE A 217 -16.90 2.36 -17.92
C PHE A 217 -17.83 1.26 -18.42
N CYS A 218 -18.71 0.69 -17.60
CA CYS A 218 -19.55 -0.45 -17.99
C CYS A 218 -20.94 0.05 -18.43
N LYS A 219 -21.01 0.54 -19.66
CA LYS A 219 -22.25 0.95 -20.35
C LYS A 219 -22.59 -0.10 -21.43
N PRO A 220 -23.85 -0.18 -21.91
CA PRO A 220 -24.26 -1.24 -22.85
C PRO A 220 -23.39 -1.36 -24.12
N ASP A 221 -22.80 -0.25 -24.58
CA ASP A 221 -21.97 -0.18 -25.79
C ASP A 221 -20.46 -0.11 -25.50
N SER A 222 -20.03 -0.30 -24.24
CA SER A 222 -18.60 -0.22 -23.91
C SER A 222 -17.87 -1.53 -24.25
N GLY A 223 -16.92 -1.45 -25.18
CA GLY A 223 -16.03 -2.56 -25.54
C GLY A 223 -14.97 -2.90 -24.48
N THR A 224 -15.18 -2.55 -23.21
CA THR A 224 -14.21 -2.73 -22.11
C THR A 224 -14.20 -4.19 -21.62
N PRO A 225 -13.09 -4.95 -21.81
CA PRO A 225 -13.09 -6.40 -21.61
C PRO A 225 -13.47 -6.84 -20.19
N TRP A 226 -13.04 -6.08 -19.16
CA TRP A 226 -13.26 -6.45 -17.76
C TRP A 226 -14.70 -6.29 -17.27
N CYS A 227 -15.55 -5.55 -17.98
CA CYS A 227 -16.97 -5.45 -17.66
C CYS A 227 -17.70 -6.80 -17.88
N THR A 228 -17.16 -7.67 -18.74
CA THR A 228 -17.73 -9.00 -19.03
C THR A 228 -17.26 -10.09 -18.04
N HIS A 229 -16.29 -9.78 -17.17
CA HIS A 229 -15.79 -10.73 -16.19
C HIS A 229 -16.84 -11.03 -15.12
N ARG A 230 -16.81 -12.25 -14.56
CA ARG A 230 -17.74 -12.67 -13.48
C ARG A 230 -17.77 -11.71 -12.29
N VAL A 231 -16.63 -11.09 -11.98
CA VAL A 231 -16.53 -9.98 -11.03
C VAL A 231 -15.83 -8.83 -11.73
N PRO A 232 -16.57 -7.78 -12.16
CA PRO A 232 -16.02 -6.70 -12.97
C PRO A 232 -15.26 -5.70 -12.09
N LEU A 233 -14.00 -6.01 -11.80
CA LEU A 233 -13.12 -5.17 -10.97
C LEU A 233 -12.07 -4.47 -11.83
N ILE A 234 -12.10 -3.14 -11.83
CA ILE A 234 -11.12 -2.33 -12.56
C ILE A 234 -9.71 -2.46 -11.96
N TYR A 235 -9.59 -2.53 -10.64
CA TYR A 235 -8.29 -2.50 -9.96
C TYR A 235 -7.38 -3.66 -10.41
N PRO A 236 -7.78 -4.95 -10.30
CA PRO A 236 -6.95 -6.05 -10.79
C PRO A 236 -6.76 -6.04 -12.31
N TYR A 237 -7.74 -5.55 -13.09
CA TYR A 237 -7.59 -5.40 -14.54
C TYR A 237 -6.48 -4.40 -14.89
N VAL A 238 -6.54 -3.19 -14.33
CA VAL A 238 -5.56 -2.13 -14.58
C VAL A 238 -4.16 -2.55 -14.11
N GLN A 239 -4.06 -3.18 -12.93
CA GLN A 239 -2.82 -3.75 -12.43
C GLN A 239 -2.22 -4.75 -13.45
N GLY A 240 -3.04 -5.62 -14.03
CA GLY A 240 -2.59 -6.63 -14.99
C GLY A 240 -2.26 -6.07 -16.37
N GLN A 241 -3.09 -5.19 -16.93
CA GLN A 241 -2.99 -4.71 -18.31
C GLN A 241 -1.97 -3.58 -18.48
N TYR A 242 -2.03 -2.57 -17.62
CA TYR A 242 -1.19 -1.37 -17.76
C TYR A 242 0.10 -1.45 -16.95
N TRP A 243 0.05 -2.09 -15.78
CA TRP A 243 1.16 -2.09 -14.83
C TRP A 243 1.96 -3.40 -14.80
N ASN A 244 1.56 -4.39 -15.61
CA ASN A 244 2.15 -5.73 -15.64
C ASN A 244 2.27 -6.38 -14.24
N VAL A 245 1.38 -6.04 -13.32
CA VAL A 245 1.31 -6.58 -11.97
C VAL A 245 0.49 -7.87 -12.00
N GLY A 246 1.11 -8.96 -11.56
CA GLY A 246 0.46 -10.26 -11.44
C GLY A 246 1.34 -11.24 -10.68
N LEU A 247 0.80 -12.44 -10.45
CA LEU A 247 1.56 -13.51 -9.81
C LEU A 247 2.79 -13.85 -10.67
N PHE A 248 3.96 -13.88 -10.04
CA PHE A 248 5.27 -14.14 -10.65
C PHE A 248 5.75 -13.18 -11.76
N ARG A 249 4.94 -12.23 -12.22
CA ARG A 249 5.31 -11.31 -13.33
C ARG A 249 6.51 -10.40 -13.02
N TYR A 250 6.75 -10.10 -11.75
CA TYR A 250 7.90 -9.31 -11.30
C TYR A 250 9.21 -10.11 -11.30
N TRP A 251 9.16 -11.45 -11.21
CA TRP A 251 10.31 -12.31 -10.97
C TRP A 251 11.01 -12.67 -12.28
N THR A 252 11.61 -11.67 -12.92
CA THR A 252 12.42 -11.82 -14.14
C THR A 252 13.90 -11.67 -13.83
N LEU A 253 14.77 -12.26 -14.66
CA LEU A 253 16.23 -12.12 -14.49
C LEU A 253 16.70 -10.67 -14.57
N GLN A 254 15.99 -9.82 -15.34
CA GLN A 254 16.27 -8.40 -15.45
C GLN A 254 16.03 -7.64 -14.14
N GLN A 255 15.10 -8.13 -13.31
CA GLN A 255 14.80 -7.57 -11.98
C GLN A 255 15.72 -8.12 -10.88
N LEU A 256 16.64 -9.03 -11.20
CA LEU A 256 17.52 -9.65 -10.21
C LEU A 256 18.29 -8.63 -9.36
N PRO A 257 18.85 -7.52 -9.90
CA PRO A 257 19.51 -6.51 -9.08
C PRO A 257 18.57 -5.89 -8.03
N ASN A 258 17.33 -5.59 -8.41
CA ASN A 258 16.32 -5.03 -7.51
C ASN A 258 15.86 -6.05 -6.45
N ILE A 259 15.73 -7.32 -6.84
CA ILE A 259 15.40 -8.41 -5.93
C ILE A 259 16.51 -8.60 -4.90
N LEU A 260 17.78 -8.63 -5.32
CA LEU A 260 18.93 -8.77 -4.43
C LEU A 260 19.06 -7.59 -3.48
N LEU A 261 18.75 -6.37 -3.93
CA LEU A 261 18.75 -5.18 -3.08
C LEU A 261 17.70 -5.27 -1.96
N GLY A 262 16.49 -5.78 -2.26
CA GLY A 262 15.42 -5.96 -1.29
C GLY A 262 15.49 -7.25 -0.47
N ALA A 263 16.31 -8.22 -0.87
CA ALA A 263 16.31 -9.57 -0.29
C ALA A 263 16.68 -9.62 1.20
N PRO A 264 17.72 -8.93 1.72
CA PRO A 264 18.14 -9.12 3.11
C PRO A 264 17.03 -8.87 4.15
N PRO A 265 16.31 -7.73 4.16
CA PRO A 265 15.24 -7.52 5.13
C PRO A 265 14.03 -8.45 4.89
N LEU A 266 13.72 -8.80 3.64
CA LEU A 266 12.59 -9.67 3.31
C LEU A 266 12.84 -11.12 3.73
N VAL A 267 14.05 -11.65 3.51
CA VAL A 267 14.45 -13.00 3.93
C VAL A 267 14.48 -13.08 5.46
N ALA A 268 15.05 -12.07 6.14
CA ALA A 268 15.04 -12.01 7.60
C ALA A 268 13.60 -12.03 8.16
N LEU A 269 12.71 -11.21 7.59
CA LEU A 269 11.29 -11.16 7.97
C LEU A 269 10.58 -12.51 7.73
N PHE A 270 10.82 -13.14 6.58
CA PHE A 270 10.21 -14.41 6.22
C PHE A 270 10.66 -15.53 7.16
N LEU A 271 11.98 -15.68 7.37
CA LEU A 271 12.55 -16.70 8.25
C LEU A 271 12.08 -16.50 9.69
N PHE A 272 12.11 -15.26 10.19
CA PHE A 272 11.59 -14.94 11.53
C PHE A 272 10.12 -15.31 11.65
N SER A 273 9.28 -14.93 10.68
CA SER A 273 7.84 -15.21 10.71
C SER A 273 7.55 -16.71 10.70
N ILE A 274 8.28 -17.50 9.91
CA ILE A 274 8.15 -18.96 9.88
C ILE A 274 8.62 -19.60 11.19
N GLN A 275 9.78 -19.19 11.70
CA GLN A 275 10.31 -19.71 12.97
C GLN A 275 9.38 -19.39 14.13
N TYR A 276 8.89 -18.14 14.19
CA TYR A 276 7.92 -17.69 15.17
C TYR A 276 6.62 -18.48 15.07
N MET A 277 6.06 -18.68 13.88
CA MET A 277 4.84 -19.46 13.71
C MET A 277 5.03 -20.93 14.09
N ARG A 278 6.18 -21.53 13.79
CA ARG A 278 6.51 -22.90 14.20
C ARG A 278 6.63 -23.04 15.71
N SER A 279 7.31 -22.12 16.38
CA SER A 279 7.44 -22.14 17.84
C SER A 279 6.08 -21.88 18.51
N TRP A 280 5.30 -20.94 17.96
CA TRP A 280 3.96 -20.61 18.44
C TRP A 280 2.97 -21.78 18.28
N MET A 281 3.03 -22.54 17.17
CA MET A 281 2.22 -23.74 16.98
C MET A 281 2.62 -24.89 17.91
N ARG A 282 3.92 -25.05 18.20
CA ARG A 282 4.44 -26.06 19.13
C ARG A 282 4.23 -25.68 20.60
N PHE A 283 3.78 -24.46 20.89
CA PHE A 283 3.55 -24.01 22.25
C PHE A 283 2.37 -24.78 22.88
N ASP A 284 2.71 -25.66 23.81
CA ASP A 284 1.77 -26.42 24.61
C ASP A 284 1.08 -25.52 25.64
N ALA A 285 -0.20 -25.24 25.41
CA ALA A 285 -1.02 -24.41 26.29
C ALA A 285 -1.28 -25.06 27.66
N SER A 286 -0.95 -26.33 27.86
CA SER A 286 -1.12 -27.02 29.15
C SER A 286 -0.15 -26.55 30.24
N LYS A 287 1.00 -25.95 29.86
CA LYS A 287 2.08 -25.57 30.80
C LYS A 287 2.10 -24.09 31.17
N HIS A 288 1.28 -23.25 30.54
CA HIS A 288 1.26 -21.81 30.78
C HIS A 288 -0.17 -21.25 30.78
N THR A 289 -0.51 -20.48 31.83
CA THR A 289 -1.85 -19.94 32.13
C THR A 289 -2.38 -18.92 31.11
N SER A 290 -1.53 -18.35 30.26
CA SER A 290 -1.94 -17.49 29.14
C SER A 290 -0.86 -17.41 28.08
N ARG A 291 -1.22 -17.47 26.80
CA ARG A 291 -0.29 -17.10 25.72
C ARG A 291 -0.10 -15.57 25.77
N PRO A 292 1.14 -15.04 25.81
CA PRO A 292 1.35 -13.59 25.73
C PRO A 292 0.75 -13.03 24.42
N ALA A 293 0.43 -11.74 24.41
CA ALA A 293 -0.06 -11.01 23.23
C ALA A 293 0.96 -11.11 22.09
N GLY A 294 0.87 -12.20 21.33
CA GLY A 294 1.92 -12.63 20.42
C GLY A 294 1.98 -11.76 19.16
N LEU A 295 3.14 -11.78 18.52
CA LEU A 295 3.35 -11.22 17.18
C LEU A 295 2.66 -12.06 16.08
N ALA A 296 1.89 -13.08 16.43
CA ALA A 296 1.24 -14.00 15.49
C ALA A 296 0.42 -13.32 14.39
N PRO A 297 -0.51 -12.37 14.65
CA PRO A 297 -1.22 -11.70 13.57
C PRO A 297 -0.29 -10.87 12.67
N HIS A 298 0.77 -10.30 13.24
CA HIS A 298 1.79 -9.55 12.47
C HIS A 298 2.62 -10.49 11.59
N ALA A 299 3.03 -11.66 12.10
CA ALA A 299 3.77 -12.67 11.36
C ALA A 299 2.92 -13.28 10.23
N ILE A 300 1.64 -13.58 10.50
CA ILE A 300 0.69 -14.05 9.47
C ILE A 300 0.52 -12.99 8.39
N HIS A 301 0.30 -11.73 8.77
CA HIS A 301 0.18 -10.63 7.83
C HIS A 301 1.44 -10.47 6.96
N ALA A 302 2.63 -10.57 7.57
CA ALA A 302 3.92 -10.52 6.88
C ALA A 302 4.14 -11.70 5.91
N LEU A 303 3.53 -12.87 6.15
CA LEU A 303 3.59 -14.03 5.26
C LEU A 303 2.56 -13.99 4.12
N ILE A 304 1.46 -13.27 4.28
CA ILE A 304 0.40 -13.12 3.26
C ILE A 304 0.71 -11.98 2.28
N MET A 305 1.31 -10.88 2.76
CA MET A 305 1.66 -9.70 1.95
C MET A 305 2.66 -9.93 0.81
N PRO A 306 3.53 -10.97 0.79
CA PRO A 306 4.29 -11.40 -0.39
C PRO A 306 3.35 -12.07 -1.42
N ARG A 307 2.47 -11.24 -2.01
CA ARG A 307 1.52 -11.45 -3.11
C ARG A 307 1.30 -12.91 -3.58
N ARG A 308 0.21 -13.51 -3.11
CA ARG A 308 -0.61 -14.42 -3.94
C ARG A 308 -1.80 -13.63 -4.50
N TYR A 309 -1.77 -13.26 -5.78
CA TYR A 309 -3.00 -12.94 -6.50
C TYR A 309 -3.39 -14.16 -7.35
N PRO A 310 -4.61 -14.69 -7.23
CA PRO A 310 -5.08 -15.72 -8.14
C PRO A 310 -5.25 -15.14 -9.56
N LEU A 311 -4.85 -15.93 -10.55
CA LEU A 311 -5.05 -15.65 -11.98
C LEU A 311 -6.55 -15.67 -12.32
N PRO A 312 -7.06 -14.76 -13.17
CA PRO A 312 -8.11 -15.11 -14.10
C PRO A 312 -7.47 -15.97 -15.21
N THR A 313 -7.91 -17.21 -15.33
CA THR A 313 -7.55 -18.09 -16.44
C THR A 313 -8.07 -17.53 -17.76
N GLY A 314 -7.17 -17.37 -18.74
CA GLY A 314 -7.54 -17.24 -20.16
C GLY A 314 -7.70 -15.82 -20.68
N GLN A 315 -6.61 -15.12 -20.95
CA GLN A 315 -6.56 -14.08 -21.99
C GLN A 315 -5.14 -13.99 -22.55
N ARG A 316 -5.01 -14.13 -23.87
CA ARG A 316 -3.75 -13.93 -24.61
C ARG A 316 -3.36 -12.45 -24.52
N PRO A 317 -2.06 -12.09 -24.49
CA PRO A 317 -1.63 -10.70 -24.50
C PRO A 317 -1.98 -10.06 -25.85
N GLY A 318 -3.03 -9.23 -25.86
CA GLY A 318 -3.38 -8.36 -26.99
C GLY A 318 -2.47 -7.14 -27.05
N CYS A 319 -2.09 -6.73 -28.26
CA CYS A 319 -1.11 -5.72 -28.58
C CYS A 319 -1.30 -4.35 -27.90
N LEU A 320 -0.16 -3.71 -27.59
CA LEU A 320 -0.01 -2.31 -27.18
C LEU A 320 -0.79 -1.37 -28.10
N LEU A 321 -1.64 -0.52 -27.51
CA LEU A 321 -2.22 0.64 -28.16
C LEU A 321 -1.27 1.84 -28.02
N THR A 322 -0.84 2.35 -29.17
CA THR A 322 -0.15 3.63 -29.38
C THR A 322 -1.02 4.79 -28.90
N ILE A 323 -0.42 5.69 -28.11
CA ILE A 323 -1.00 6.99 -27.77
C ILE A 323 -0.83 7.89 -29.01
N GLN A 324 -1.89 8.08 -29.80
CA GLN A 324 -1.96 9.20 -30.73
C GLN A 324 -2.64 10.36 -30.00
N GLY A 325 -1.83 11.30 -29.52
CA GLY A 325 -2.29 12.67 -29.29
C GLY A 325 -2.44 13.32 -30.66
N GLY A 326 -3.64 13.82 -30.98
CA GLY A 326 -3.80 14.78 -32.05
C GLY A 326 -3.09 16.07 -31.66
N ASP A 327 -2.19 16.53 -32.51
CA ASP A 327 -2.17 17.92 -32.96
C ASP A 327 -1.20 18.06 -34.14
N ASP A 328 -1.63 18.85 -35.12
CA ASP A 328 -0.83 19.30 -36.24
C ASP A 328 0.47 19.95 -35.77
N GLY A 329 1.58 19.61 -36.43
CA GLY A 329 2.82 20.38 -36.33
C GLY A 329 3.94 19.74 -35.50
N GLY A 330 4.68 18.83 -36.14
CA GLY A 330 6.11 18.61 -35.97
C GLY A 330 6.75 18.85 -34.60
N SER A 331 6.63 17.88 -33.68
CA SER A 331 7.58 17.67 -32.58
C SER A 331 7.62 16.18 -32.20
N PRO A 332 8.80 15.56 -32.03
CA PRO A 332 8.88 14.12 -31.77
C PRO A 332 8.40 13.79 -30.35
N GLY A 333 7.34 12.97 -30.26
CA GLY A 333 6.78 12.49 -29.00
C GLY A 333 7.78 11.66 -28.17
N VAL A 334 7.80 11.93 -26.86
CA VAL A 334 8.68 11.26 -25.89
C VAL A 334 7.98 10.05 -25.29
N CYS A 335 8.57 8.86 -25.45
CA CYS A 335 8.11 7.62 -24.83
C CYS A 335 8.67 7.48 -23.41
N TYR A 336 7.80 7.29 -22.41
CA TYR A 336 8.22 6.79 -21.09
C TYR A 336 8.05 5.28 -21.04
N GLY A 337 9.18 4.59 -21.17
CA GLY A 337 9.30 3.14 -21.04
C GLY A 337 10.77 2.79 -20.91
N GLY A 338 11.11 2.06 -19.84
CA GLY A 338 12.49 1.70 -19.53
C GLY A 338 13.21 1.11 -20.74
N LEU A 339 14.46 1.57 -20.95
CA LEU A 339 15.54 0.91 -21.66
C LEU A 339 15.11 -0.11 -22.74
N TYR A 340 14.55 0.32 -23.87
CA TYR A 340 14.76 -0.33 -25.18
C TYR A 340 14.10 0.53 -26.28
N ARG A 341 14.94 1.16 -27.12
CA ARG A 341 14.54 1.78 -28.39
C ARG A 341 14.31 0.64 -29.39
N ARG A 342 13.08 0.40 -29.85
CA ARG A 342 12.82 -0.37 -31.08
C ARG A 342 11.89 0.44 -31.99
N SER A 343 12.42 0.86 -33.13
CA SER A 343 11.65 1.47 -34.23
C SER A 343 10.68 0.44 -34.81
N CYS A 344 9.42 0.82 -35.08
CA CYS A 344 8.49 0.07 -35.92
C CYS A 344 7.91 1.02 -36.97
N GLY A 345 8.03 0.63 -38.25
CA GLY A 345 7.60 1.40 -39.42
C GLY A 345 6.08 1.45 -39.58
N GLY A 346 5.58 2.57 -40.12
CA GLY A 346 4.16 2.82 -40.33
C GLY A 346 3.62 2.14 -41.60
N VAL A 347 2.35 1.74 -41.54
CA VAL A 347 1.54 1.38 -42.70
C VAL A 347 0.42 2.41 -42.79
N PHE A 348 0.45 3.21 -43.87
CA PHE A 348 -0.58 4.17 -44.23
C PHE A 348 -1.78 3.44 -44.87
N LEU A 349 -3.01 3.89 -44.57
CA LEU A 349 -4.19 3.67 -45.41
C LEU A 349 -4.73 5.05 -45.83
N PRO A 350 -5.17 5.22 -47.10
CA PRO A 350 -5.51 6.51 -47.67
C PRO A 350 -6.91 6.98 -47.23
N PRO A 351 -7.18 8.30 -47.24
CA PRO A 351 -8.47 8.85 -46.83
C PRO A 351 -9.54 8.68 -47.92
N ALA A 352 -10.80 8.61 -47.50
CA ALA A 352 -11.98 8.70 -48.35
C ALA A 352 -12.34 10.16 -48.67
#